data_AF-A0A1H0AWB1-F1
#
_entry.id   AF-A0A1H0AWB1-F1
#
_cell.length_a   1.000
_cell.length_b   1.000
_cell.length_c   1.000
_cell.angle_alpha   90.00
_cell.angle_beta   90.00
_cell.angle_gamma   90.00
#
_symmetry.space_group_name_H-M   'P 1'
#
loop_
_entity.id
_entity.type
_entity.pdbx_description
1 polymer ?
#
loop_
_entity_poly.entity_id
_entity_poly.type
_entity_poly.pdbx_seq_one_letter_code
_entity_poly.pdbx_strand_id
1 'polypeptide(L)'
;MILILKISFNVIIFSYIPMCGLILAFKNYQFNKGIIGSPWVGFTYFKAFFNDYQSGKLIRNTLAISSIKVFLGLPFPILLALMFNEVRNRRFRGITQSISYLPHFLSWVIVIGLMQRVFAPDTGLLNEAIRYFGRRRKHLFHDGKQILLSAHVRKPYLAKYRMGFNHLFVVSDRAHCMIKCINM
;
A
#
# COMPACT_ATOMS: atom_id res chain seq x y z
N MET A 1 -10.89 43.71 1.40
CA MET A 1 -10.20 43.81 0.09
C MET A 1 -8.77 43.25 0.13
N ILE A 2 -7.91 43.67 1.07
CA ILE A 2 -6.49 43.25 1.16
C ILE A 2 -6.31 41.72 1.39
N LEU A 3 -7.17 41.07 2.17
CA LEU A 3 -7.10 39.62 2.41
C LEU A 3 -7.36 38.81 1.13
N ILE A 4 -8.31 39.25 0.29
CA ILE A 4 -8.64 38.59 -0.97
C ILE A 4 -7.45 38.68 -1.93
N LEU A 5 -6.78 39.84 -1.99
CA LEU A 5 -5.60 40.03 -2.82
C LEU A 5 -4.44 39.09 -2.42
N LYS A 6 -4.21 38.89 -1.12
CA LYS A 6 -3.18 37.96 -0.62
C LYS A 6 -3.49 36.50 -0.98
N ILE A 7 -4.75 36.08 -0.86
CA ILE A 7 -5.18 34.71 -1.17
C ILE A 7 -5.03 34.45 -2.68
N SER A 8 -5.53 35.35 -3.53
CA SER A 8 -5.41 35.21 -4.98
C SER A 8 -3.96 35.14 -5.44
N PHE A 9 -3.08 35.97 -4.86
CA PHE A 9 -1.65 35.96 -5.17
C PHE A 9 -0.99 34.61 -4.83
N ASN A 10 -1.31 34.03 -3.66
CA ASN A 10 -0.79 32.71 -3.27
C ASN A 10 -1.28 31.62 -4.23
N VAL A 11 -2.57 31.62 -4.58
CA VAL A 11 -3.14 30.62 -5.50
C VAL A 11 -2.49 30.71 -6.89
N ILE A 12 -2.26 31.92 -7.41
CA ILE A 12 -1.62 32.08 -8.72
C ILE A 12 -0.20 31.51 -8.70
N ILE A 13 0.60 31.84 -7.69
CA ILE A 13 2.00 31.41 -7.64
C ILE A 13 2.13 29.91 -7.37
N PHE A 14 1.37 29.37 -6.42
CA PHE A 14 1.54 27.99 -5.98
C PHE A 14 0.65 26.98 -6.71
N SER A 15 -0.45 27.42 -7.34
CA SER A 15 -1.35 26.50 -8.08
C SER A 15 -1.30 26.72 -9.60
N TYR A 16 -1.27 27.96 -10.11
CA TYR A 16 -1.28 28.20 -11.57
C TYR A 16 0.09 28.05 -12.23
N ILE A 17 1.18 28.49 -11.59
CA ILE A 17 2.54 28.30 -12.13
C ILE A 17 2.89 26.82 -12.36
N PRO A 18 2.67 25.88 -11.40
CA PRO A 18 2.99 24.48 -11.66
C PRO A 18 2.09 23.85 -12.75
N MET A 19 0.91 24.41 -13.03
CA MET A 19 0.08 23.95 -14.14
C MET A 19 0.73 24.20 -15.52
N CYS A 20 1.61 25.20 -15.66
CA CYS A 20 2.41 25.35 -16.89
C CYS A 20 3.31 24.12 -17.15
N GLY A 21 3.62 23.33 -16.11
CA GLY A 21 4.34 22.06 -16.23
C GLY A 21 3.58 20.97 -16.99
N LEU A 22 2.25 21.08 -17.19
CA LEU A 22 1.48 20.11 -17.97
C LEU A 22 1.96 20.00 -19.42
N ILE A 23 2.61 21.04 -19.95
CA ILE A 23 3.19 21.05 -21.29
C ILE A 23 4.25 19.93 -21.46
N LEU A 24 4.87 19.48 -20.37
CA LEU A 24 5.83 18.37 -20.38
C LEU A 24 5.22 17.04 -20.84
N ALA A 25 3.91 16.84 -20.67
CA ALA A 25 3.24 15.64 -21.17
C ALA A 25 3.21 15.57 -22.71
N PHE A 26 3.41 16.69 -23.41
CA PHE A 26 3.39 16.79 -24.87
C PHE A 26 4.77 16.95 -25.50
N LYS A 27 5.82 17.08 -24.68
CA LYS A 27 7.20 17.29 -25.13
C LYS A 27 8.08 16.12 -24.74
N ASN A 28 9.03 15.76 -25.60
CA ASN A 28 10.07 14.80 -25.23
C ASN A 28 11.13 15.52 -24.42
N TYR A 29 10.87 15.61 -23.11
CA TYR A 29 11.71 16.34 -22.17
C TYR A 29 13.10 15.72 -22.07
N GLN A 30 14.10 16.43 -22.57
CA GLN A 30 15.51 16.10 -22.37
C GLN A 30 16.11 17.10 -21.39
N PHE A 31 16.72 16.61 -20.30
CA PHE A 31 17.36 17.45 -19.29
C PHE A 31 18.35 18.46 -19.90
N ASN A 32 19.07 18.06 -20.95
CA ASN A 32 20.06 18.89 -21.63
C ASN A 32 19.48 20.07 -22.43
N LYS A 33 18.20 20.02 -22.85
CA LYS A 33 17.57 21.05 -23.69
C LYS A 33 16.53 21.90 -22.93
N GLY A 34 16.32 21.60 -21.66
CA GLY A 34 15.32 22.25 -20.82
C GLY A 34 13.88 22.06 -21.29
N ILE A 35 12.94 22.72 -20.61
CA ILE A 35 11.49 22.63 -20.88
C ILE A 35 11.14 23.27 -22.24
N ILE A 36 11.83 24.36 -22.58
CA ILE A 36 11.52 25.17 -23.76
C ILE A 36 12.11 24.57 -25.04
N GLY A 37 13.36 24.07 -25.01
CA GLY A 37 14.08 23.53 -26.17
C GLY A 37 13.80 22.07 -26.52
N SER A 38 12.99 21.38 -25.72
CA SER A 38 12.61 19.97 -25.98
C SER A 38 11.62 19.86 -27.13
N PRO A 39 11.78 18.88 -28.06
CA PRO A 39 10.91 18.73 -29.22
C PRO A 39 9.49 18.32 -28.82
N TRP A 40 8.51 18.85 -29.55
CA TRP A 40 7.10 18.54 -29.35
C TRP A 40 6.76 17.17 -29.95
N VAL A 41 6.23 16.26 -29.14
CA VAL A 41 5.91 14.87 -29.55
C VAL A 41 4.42 14.53 -29.43
N GLY A 42 3.59 15.52 -29.07
CA GLY A 42 2.13 15.41 -29.05
C GLY A 42 1.65 14.29 -28.12
N PHE A 43 0.86 13.35 -28.65
CA PHE A 43 0.18 12.31 -27.87
C PHE A 43 0.95 10.99 -27.71
N THR A 44 2.26 10.98 -28.00
CA THR A 44 3.07 9.75 -27.99
C THR A 44 3.04 9.05 -26.63
N TYR A 45 3.18 9.79 -25.52
CA TYR A 45 3.14 9.24 -24.16
C TYR A 45 1.75 8.74 -23.75
N PHE A 46 0.68 9.37 -24.22
CA PHE A 46 -0.69 8.91 -23.98
C PHE A 46 -0.95 7.57 -24.67
N LYS A 47 -0.55 7.43 -25.95
CA LYS A 47 -0.67 6.15 -26.67
C LYS A 47 0.15 5.05 -25.99
N ALA A 48 1.37 5.35 -25.56
CA ALA A 48 2.20 4.40 -24.83
C ALA A 48 1.55 3.96 -23.51
N PHE A 49 0.93 4.87 -22.77
CA PHE A 49 0.24 4.56 -21.52
C PHE A 49 -1.00 3.68 -21.75
N PHE A 50 -1.83 3.94 -22.77
CA PHE A 50 -3.03 3.15 -23.02
C PHE A 50 -2.76 1.79 -23.69
N ASN A 51 -1.61 1.64 -24.38
CA ASN A 51 -1.22 0.37 -24.98
C ASN A 51 -0.53 -0.59 -24.00
N ASP A 52 -0.20 -0.14 -22.78
CA ASP A 52 0.39 -0.98 -21.75
C ASP A 52 -0.64 -1.93 -21.12
N TYR A 53 -0.27 -3.21 -20.95
CA TYR A 53 -1.15 -4.24 -20.41
C TYR A 53 -1.59 -3.96 -18.95
N GLN A 54 -0.80 -3.23 -18.15
CA GLN A 54 -1.20 -2.89 -16.78
C GLN A 54 -2.14 -1.68 -16.72
N SER A 55 -2.22 -0.86 -17.76
CA SER A 55 -2.96 0.41 -17.76
C SER A 55 -4.43 0.25 -17.34
N GLY A 56 -5.17 -0.66 -17.97
CA GLY A 56 -6.57 -0.93 -17.63
C GLY A 56 -6.74 -1.45 -16.19
N LYS A 57 -5.78 -2.24 -15.69
CA LYS A 57 -5.79 -2.72 -14.31
C LYS A 57 -5.52 -1.60 -13.31
N LEU A 58 -4.59 -0.69 -13.61
CA LEU A 58 -4.33 0.49 -12.79
C LEU A 58 -5.57 1.37 -12.69
N ILE A 59 -6.19 1.69 -13.82
CA ILE A 59 -7.39 2.54 -13.87
C ILE A 59 -8.52 1.89 -13.06
N ARG A 60 -8.81 0.60 -13.28
CA ARG A 60 -9.85 -0.12 -12.54
C ARG A 60 -9.58 -0.18 -11.04
N ASN A 61 -8.32 -0.41 -10.62
CA ASN A 61 -7.96 -0.45 -9.20
C ASN A 61 -8.11 0.92 -8.55
N THR A 62 -7.63 1.98 -9.20
CA THR A 62 -7.75 3.35 -8.69
C THR A 62 -9.21 3.75 -8.56
N LEU A 63 -10.02 3.46 -9.58
CA LEU A 63 -11.47 3.69 -9.52
C LEU A 63 -12.13 2.87 -8.41
N ALA A 64 -11.83 1.57 -8.29
CA ALA A 64 -12.39 0.72 -7.25
C ALA A 64 -12.05 1.22 -5.84
N ILE A 65 -10.78 1.59 -5.58
CA ILE A 65 -10.35 2.14 -4.28
C ILE A 65 -11.06 3.47 -4.01
N SER A 66 -11.19 4.34 -5.01
CA SER A 66 -11.82 5.65 -4.86
C SER A 66 -13.33 5.52 -4.63
N SER A 67 -13.99 4.59 -5.32
CA SER A 67 -15.41 4.27 -5.09
C SER A 67 -15.64 3.74 -3.69
N ILE A 68 -14.86 2.75 -3.23
CA ILE A 68 -14.97 2.23 -1.85
C ILE A 68 -14.73 3.35 -0.83
N LYS A 69 -13.75 4.24 -1.08
CA LYS A 69 -13.46 5.38 -0.22
C LYS A 69 -14.65 6.35 -0.13
N VAL A 70 -15.36 6.61 -1.22
CA VAL A 70 -16.56 7.46 -1.20
C VAL A 70 -17.71 6.73 -0.50
N PHE A 71 -17.97 5.48 -0.85
CA PHE A 71 -19.05 4.68 -0.29
C PHE A 71 -18.90 4.40 1.20
N LEU A 72 -17.68 4.30 1.74
CA LEU A 72 -17.46 4.13 3.18
C LEU A 72 -17.15 5.46 3.87
N GLY A 73 -16.43 6.35 3.21
CA GLY A 73 -16.02 7.64 3.77
C GLY A 73 -17.18 8.63 4.00
N LEU A 74 -18.33 8.42 3.36
CA LEU A 74 -19.53 9.21 3.61
C LEU A 74 -20.43 8.64 4.73
N PRO A 75 -20.91 7.38 4.68
CA PRO A 75 -21.82 6.88 5.70
C PRO A 75 -21.13 6.63 7.04
N PHE A 76 -19.84 6.28 7.05
CA PHE A 76 -19.16 5.94 8.29
C PHE A 76 -19.04 7.13 9.25
N PRO A 77 -18.60 8.34 8.84
CA PRO A 77 -18.62 9.51 9.72
C PRO A 77 -20.02 9.94 10.17
N ILE A 78 -21.02 9.81 9.29
CA ILE A 78 -22.42 10.15 9.62
C ILE A 78 -22.95 9.20 10.70
N LEU A 79 -22.73 7.90 10.54
CA LEU A 79 -23.13 6.90 11.52
C LEU A 79 -22.43 7.13 12.86
N LEU A 80 -21.11 7.39 12.83
CA LEU A 80 -20.34 7.68 14.04
C LEU A 80 -20.85 8.94 14.76
N ALA A 81 -21.21 9.99 14.01
CA ALA A 81 -21.79 11.22 14.56
C ALA A 81 -23.15 10.97 15.22
N LEU A 82 -24.02 10.17 14.60
CA LEU A 82 -25.31 9.78 15.17
C LEU A 82 -25.13 8.94 16.45
N MET A 83 -24.21 7.98 16.44
CA MET A 83 -23.90 7.17 17.63
C MET A 83 -23.43 8.04 18.80
N PHE A 84 -22.60 9.05 18.55
CA PHE A 84 -22.16 9.97 19.60
C PHE A 84 -23.24 10.97 20.03
N ASN A 85 -24.19 11.29 19.15
CA ASN A 85 -25.31 12.15 19.49
C ASN A 85 -26.26 11.48 20.51
N GLU A 86 -26.47 10.16 20.40
CA GLU A 86 -27.36 9.40 21.28
C GLU A 86 -26.79 9.18 22.70
N VAL A 87 -25.48 9.41 22.90
CA VAL A 87 -24.84 9.26 24.21
C VAL A 87 -25.29 10.36 25.18
N ARG A 88 -26.09 9.98 26.19
CA ARG A 88 -26.58 10.89 27.25
C ARG A 88 -25.48 11.49 28.12
N ASN A 89 -24.41 10.73 28.39
CA ASN A 89 -23.33 11.15 29.29
C ASN A 89 -22.28 12.00 28.55
N ARG A 90 -22.23 13.30 28.86
CA ARG A 90 -21.35 14.28 28.20
C ARG A 90 -19.85 13.97 28.36
N ARG A 91 -19.44 13.40 29.49
CA ARG A 91 -18.02 13.03 29.73
C ARG A 91 -17.59 11.87 28.84
N PHE A 92 -18.44 10.85 28.72
CA PHE A 92 -18.17 9.69 27.87
C PHE A 92 -18.10 10.08 26.39
N ARG A 93 -19.04 10.91 25.92
CA ARG A 93 -19.04 11.44 24.54
C ARG A 93 -17.72 12.15 24.18
N GLY A 94 -17.21 13.00 25.06
CA GLY A 94 -15.96 13.74 24.84
C GLY A 94 -14.74 12.82 24.71
N ILE A 95 -14.62 11.82 25.58
CA ILE A 95 -13.49 10.87 25.57
C ILE A 95 -13.50 10.04 24.28
N THR A 96 -14.64 9.47 23.90
CA THR A 96 -14.73 8.64 22.69
C THR A 96 -14.45 9.45 21.42
N GLN A 97 -14.87 10.72 21.40
CA GLN A 97 -14.55 11.65 20.32
C GLN A 97 -13.04 11.88 20.22
N SER A 98 -12.36 12.19 21.33
CA SER A 98 -10.91 12.40 21.36
C SER A 98 -10.14 11.17 20.87
N ILE A 99 -10.51 9.96 21.32
CA ILE A 99 -9.88 8.71 20.88
C ILE A 99 -10.11 8.46 19.39
N SER A 100 -11.31 8.77 18.87
CA SER A 100 -11.65 8.56 17.46
C SER A 100 -10.96 9.55 16.52
N TYR A 101 -10.69 10.77 16.97
CA TYR A 101 -9.93 11.76 16.17
C TYR A 101 -8.42 11.55 16.25
N LEU A 102 -7.91 10.92 17.31
CA LEU A 102 -6.47 10.67 17.51
C LEU A 102 -5.74 10.06 16.29
N PRO A 103 -6.28 9.04 15.59
CA PRO A 103 -5.59 8.40 14.47
C PRO A 103 -5.36 9.37 13.30
N HIS A 104 -6.22 10.37 13.12
CA HIS A 104 -6.06 11.37 12.07
C HIS A 104 -4.90 12.34 12.37
N PHE A 105 -4.53 12.51 13.65
CA PHE A 105 -3.35 13.28 14.04
C PHE A 105 -2.03 12.55 13.77
N LEU A 106 -2.08 11.22 13.58
CA LEU A 106 -0.88 10.44 13.27
C LEU A 106 -0.54 10.58 11.78
N SER A 107 0.73 10.87 11.49
CA SER A 107 1.23 10.89 10.11
C SER A 107 1.03 9.53 9.44
N TRP A 108 0.58 9.56 8.18
CA TRP A 108 0.37 8.34 7.40
C TRP A 108 1.65 7.50 7.26
N VAL A 109 2.82 8.14 7.26
CA VAL A 109 4.12 7.44 7.21
C VAL A 109 4.36 6.62 8.48
N ILE A 110 4.01 7.15 9.65
CA ILE A 110 4.13 6.44 10.93
C ILE A 110 3.16 5.25 10.96
N VAL A 111 1.93 5.45 10.50
CA VAL A 111 0.91 4.39 10.43
C VAL A 111 1.40 3.24 9.54
N ILE A 112 1.92 3.53 8.35
CA ILE A 112 2.48 2.51 7.45
C ILE A 112 3.67 1.79 8.12
N GLY A 113 4.57 2.53 8.77
CA GLY A 113 5.72 1.95 9.49
C GLY A 113 5.29 1.01 10.63
N LEU A 114 4.30 1.43 11.43
CA LEU A 114 3.74 0.60 12.50
C LEU A 114 3.08 -0.66 11.93
N MET A 115 2.29 -0.52 10.86
CA MET A 115 1.69 -1.66 10.18
C MET A 115 2.76 -2.62 9.67
N GLN A 116 3.82 -2.14 9.02
CA GLN A 116 4.93 -2.97 8.57
C GLN A 116 5.59 -3.76 9.72
N ARG A 117 5.72 -3.15 10.91
CA ARG A 117 6.25 -3.84 12.11
C ARG A 117 5.27 -4.87 12.67
N VAL A 118 3.98 -4.54 12.76
CA VAL A 118 2.95 -5.45 13.29
C VAL A 118 2.79 -6.70 12.42
N PHE A 119 2.88 -6.53 11.11
CA PHE A 119 2.75 -7.60 10.11
C PHE A 119 4.11 -8.16 9.66
N ALA A 120 5.21 -7.83 10.35
CA ALA A 120 6.53 -8.35 10.03
C ALA A 120 6.56 -9.89 10.13
N PRO A 121 7.21 -10.60 9.18
CA PRO A 121 7.13 -12.05 9.09
C PRO A 121 7.76 -12.77 10.29
N ASP A 122 8.89 -12.26 10.79
CA ASP A 122 9.71 -12.95 11.79
C ASP A 122 9.42 -12.52 13.23
N THR A 123 9.11 -11.24 13.44
CA THR A 123 8.94 -10.61 14.76
C THR A 123 7.63 -9.83 14.92
N GLY A 124 6.73 -9.90 13.92
CA GLY A 124 5.48 -9.17 13.96
C GLY A 124 4.53 -9.72 15.03
N LEU A 125 3.93 -8.80 15.78
CA LEU A 125 2.96 -9.10 16.84
C LEU A 125 1.85 -10.03 16.34
N LEU A 126 1.40 -9.83 15.10
CA LEU A 126 0.35 -10.65 14.51
C LEU A 126 0.82 -12.08 14.20
N ASN A 127 2.03 -12.26 13.68
CA ASN A 127 2.57 -13.58 13.38
C ASN A 127 2.88 -14.39 14.66
N GLU A 128 3.25 -13.70 15.74
CA GLU A 128 3.41 -14.32 17.04
C GLU A 128 2.07 -14.76 17.62
N ALA A 129 1.03 -13.92 17.53
CA ALA A 129 -0.34 -14.29 17.89
C ALA A 129 -0.83 -15.52 17.09
N ILE A 130 -0.58 -15.56 15.78
CA ILE A 130 -0.93 -16.70 14.91
C ILE A 130 -0.17 -17.98 15.31
N ARG A 131 1.07 -17.86 15.81
CA ARG A 131 1.85 -18.98 16.33
C ARG A 131 1.22 -19.56 17.60
N TYR A 132 0.70 -18.72 18.49
CA TYR A 132 -0.05 -19.19 19.68
C TYR A 132 -1.30 -20.00 19.31
N PHE A 133 -1.94 -19.68 18.18
CA PHE A 133 -3.06 -20.46 17.64
C PHE A 133 -2.62 -21.64 16.74
N GLY A 134 -1.33 -22.03 16.76
CA GLY A 134 -0.82 -23.22 16.08
C GLY A 134 -0.71 -23.13 14.55
N ARG A 135 -0.81 -21.93 13.96
CA ARG A 135 -0.72 -21.72 12.51
C ARG A 135 0.69 -21.31 12.07
N ARG A 136 1.10 -21.72 10.86
CA ARG A 136 2.39 -21.34 10.27
C ARG A 136 2.44 -19.84 9.94
N ARG A 137 3.60 -19.22 10.19
CA ARG A 137 3.89 -17.82 9.82
C ARG A 137 3.65 -17.60 8.33
N LYS A 138 3.01 -16.48 7.98
CA LYS A 138 2.74 -16.09 6.58
C LYS A 138 3.34 -14.72 6.30
N HIS A 139 3.86 -14.53 5.08
CA HIS A 139 4.37 -13.25 4.59
C HIS A 139 3.22 -12.40 4.02
N LEU A 140 2.40 -11.84 4.90
CA LEU A 140 1.11 -11.26 4.53
C LEU A 140 1.19 -10.08 3.54
N PHE A 141 2.26 -9.29 3.55
CA PHE A 141 2.42 -8.15 2.63
C PHE A 141 2.77 -8.52 1.19
N HIS A 142 3.65 -9.51 1.00
CA HIS A 142 4.14 -9.89 -0.34
C HIS A 142 3.20 -10.89 -1.02
N ASP A 143 2.38 -11.59 -0.25
CA ASP A 143 1.51 -12.67 -0.72
C ASP A 143 0.13 -12.22 -1.25
N GLY A 144 -0.14 -10.91 -1.34
CA GLY A 144 -1.48 -10.34 -1.66
C GLY A 144 -2.13 -10.84 -2.97
N LYS A 145 -1.37 -11.49 -3.86
CA LYS A 145 -1.90 -12.26 -5.02
C LYS A 145 -1.47 -13.73 -5.03
N GLN A 146 -0.39 -14.09 -4.33
CA GLN A 146 0.17 -15.43 -4.36
C GLN A 146 -0.64 -16.44 -3.54
N ILE A 147 -1.41 -16.03 -2.52
CA ILE A 147 -2.25 -16.96 -1.74
C ILE A 147 -3.43 -17.51 -2.56
N LEU A 148 -4.03 -16.71 -3.45
CA LEU A 148 -5.11 -17.19 -4.33
C LEU A 148 -4.58 -18.02 -5.50
N LEU A 149 -3.39 -17.68 -6.03
CA LEU A 149 -2.71 -18.48 -7.06
C LEU A 149 -2.15 -19.80 -6.52
N SER A 150 -1.67 -19.84 -5.27
CA SER A 150 -1.18 -21.06 -4.63
C SER A 150 -2.29 -21.96 -4.06
N ALA A 151 -3.54 -21.50 -4.06
CA ALA A 151 -4.73 -22.33 -3.82
C ALA A 151 -5.29 -22.94 -5.12
N HIS A 152 -5.21 -22.21 -6.25
CA HIS A 152 -5.69 -22.70 -7.55
C HIS A 152 -4.65 -23.55 -8.32
N VAL A 153 -3.35 -23.30 -8.14
CA VAL A 153 -2.25 -24.03 -8.83
C VAL A 153 -1.65 -25.17 -7.97
N ARG A 154 -2.25 -25.53 -6.83
CA ARG A 154 -1.74 -26.61 -5.94
C ARG A 154 -2.46 -27.96 -6.12
N LYS A 155 -3.06 -28.22 -7.28
CA LYS A 155 -3.82 -29.47 -7.53
C LYS A 155 -3.42 -30.33 -8.74
N PRO A 156 -2.20 -30.23 -9.32
CA PRO A 156 -1.68 -31.38 -10.09
C PRO A 156 -0.24 -31.84 -9.79
N TYR A 157 0.65 -31.03 -9.19
CA TYR A 157 2.08 -31.39 -9.13
C TYR A 157 2.52 -32.20 -7.88
N LEU A 158 1.73 -32.23 -6.81
CA LEU A 158 2.06 -32.99 -5.58
C LEU A 158 1.65 -34.47 -5.62
N ALA A 159 0.93 -34.92 -6.65
CA ALA A 159 0.57 -36.32 -6.83
C ALA A 159 1.69 -37.15 -7.50
N LYS A 160 2.67 -36.50 -8.16
CA LYS A 160 3.72 -37.20 -8.93
C LYS A 160 5.00 -37.49 -8.13
N TYR A 161 5.22 -36.80 -7.01
CA TYR A 161 6.39 -37.00 -6.13
C TYR A 161 6.08 -37.79 -4.84
N ARG A 162 4.92 -38.45 -4.79
CA ARG A 162 4.51 -39.35 -3.70
C ARG A 162 4.56 -40.82 -4.12
N MET A 163 5.56 -41.21 -4.92
CA MET A 163 5.92 -42.60 -5.22
C MET A 163 7.44 -42.73 -5.40
N GLY A 164 8.17 -42.53 -4.30
CA GLY A 164 9.63 -42.67 -4.26
C GLY A 164 10.27 -42.31 -2.92
N PHE A 165 9.46 -42.28 -1.84
CA PHE A 165 9.91 -41.86 -0.51
C PHE A 165 10.04 -43.09 0.39
N ASN A 166 11.04 -43.93 0.09
CA ASN A 166 11.50 -45.03 0.94
C ASN A 166 12.99 -45.29 0.66
N HIS A 167 13.87 -44.28 0.80
CA HIS A 167 15.30 -44.55 1.06
C HIS A 167 16.21 -43.35 1.42
N LEU A 168 15.71 -42.15 1.76
CA LEU A 168 16.57 -41.03 2.14
C LEU A 168 16.09 -40.34 3.43
N PHE A 169 15.93 -41.15 4.48
CA PHE A 169 16.16 -40.71 5.85
C PHE A 169 17.56 -41.23 6.23
N VAL A 170 18.32 -40.45 7.01
CA VAL A 170 19.76 -40.58 7.32
C VAL A 170 20.62 -39.76 6.34
N VAL A 171 21.49 -38.90 6.89
CA VAL A 171 22.38 -37.94 6.21
C VAL A 171 21.79 -36.55 5.94
N SER A 172 21.45 -35.79 6.99
CA SER A 172 21.83 -34.36 7.04
C SER A 172 21.80 -33.77 8.47
N ASP A 173 22.25 -34.55 9.47
CA ASP A 173 22.54 -34.10 10.84
C ASP A 173 24.00 -33.59 11.00
N ARG A 174 24.69 -33.31 9.89
CA ARG A 174 26.13 -32.97 9.88
C ARG A 174 26.48 -31.56 9.40
N ALA A 175 25.52 -30.63 9.36
CA ALA A 175 25.77 -29.23 8.97
C ALA A 175 25.86 -28.24 10.15
N HIS A 176 25.78 -28.72 11.40
CA HIS A 176 25.83 -27.88 12.60
C HIS A 176 27.26 -27.66 13.16
N CYS A 177 28.29 -28.23 12.53
CA CYS A 177 29.66 -28.21 13.07
C CYS A 177 30.68 -27.38 12.25
N MET A 178 30.31 -26.80 11.10
CA MET A 178 31.27 -26.20 10.16
C MET A 178 31.29 -24.66 10.11
N ILE A 179 30.52 -23.96 10.97
CA ILE A 179 30.49 -22.48 11.00
C ILE A 179 31.33 -21.90 12.16
N LYS A 180 31.90 -22.76 13.03
CA LYS A 180 32.78 -22.33 14.14
C LYS A 180 34.25 -22.10 13.76
N CYS A 181 34.62 -22.18 12.46
CA CYS A 181 36.02 -22.08 12.00
C CYS A 181 36.33 -20.86 11.10
N ILE A 182 35.44 -19.88 10.96
CA ILE A 182 35.69 -18.64 10.17
C ILE A 182 35.66 -17.38 11.06
N ASN A 183 36.18 -17.51 12.27
CA ASN A 183 36.60 -16.37 13.10
C ASN A 183 38.03 -16.64 13.57
N MET A 184 38.99 -16.34 12.69
CA MET A 184 40.41 -16.17 13.00
C MET A 184 40.95 -15.07 12.10
#